data_AF-A0A353RKQ2-F1
#
_entry.id   AF-A0A353RKQ2-F1
#
_cell.length_a   1.000
_cell.length_b   1.000
_cell.length_c   1.000
_cell.angle_alpha   90.00
_cell.angle_beta   90.00
_cell.angle_gamma   90.00
#
_symmetry.space_group_name_H-M   'P 1'
#
loop_
_entity.id
_entity.type
_entity.pdbx_description
1 polymer ?
#
loop_
_entity_poly.entity_id
_entity_poly.type
_entity_poly.pdbx_seq_one_letter_code
_entity_poly.pdbx_strand_id
1 'polypeptide(L)'
;GQDVLYWHWSPEYNWEMNFPLEGYNECLITYILAASSPTHSIPASAYHNGWARGGGIKSKNVTYGYPLILKHNGAEEYGGPLFWAHYSYIGLSPKGLSDQYADYWQLNRNQTLINYEYCVENPKRLEGYAENCWGLTASYSVNGYSAHMPGMNDLGVITPTAALSSFPYTPEQSMKALKYFYNELGDKLWGKYGFYDAFSIEYNWYPQRYLAIDQLTIAPMIENYRTGLLWELFMNAPEIEEGLKKLGFTYKE
;
A
#
# COMPACT_ATOMS: atom_id res chain seq x y z
N GLY A 1 -11.37 -26.75 -6.90
CA GLY A 1 -10.44 -25.71 -7.36
C GLY A 1 -9.09 -25.93 -6.72
N GLN A 2 -8.08 -25.15 -7.11
CA GLN A 2 -6.81 -25.08 -6.37
C GLN A 2 -6.98 -24.18 -5.13
N ASP A 3 -6.11 -24.33 -4.13
CA ASP A 3 -6.10 -23.48 -2.93
C ASP A 3 -5.38 -22.14 -3.19
N VAL A 4 -5.80 -21.41 -4.22
CA VAL A 4 -5.26 -20.07 -4.56
C VAL A 4 -6.26 -19.31 -5.42
N LEU A 5 -6.26 -17.98 -5.34
CA LEU A 5 -6.98 -17.11 -6.27
C LEU A 5 -6.08 -16.74 -7.46
N TYR A 6 -6.63 -16.78 -8.67
CA TYR A 6 -5.96 -16.29 -9.86
C TYR A 6 -6.43 -14.87 -10.18
N TRP A 7 -5.50 -14.01 -10.57
CA TRP A 7 -5.81 -12.62 -10.91
C TRP A 7 -6.71 -12.51 -12.15
N HIS A 8 -6.49 -13.39 -13.14
CA HIS A 8 -7.08 -13.26 -14.46
C HIS A 8 -7.82 -14.52 -14.88
N TRP A 9 -8.94 -14.32 -15.57
CA TRP A 9 -9.60 -15.33 -16.39
C TRP A 9 -10.12 -14.66 -17.67
N SER A 10 -10.04 -15.37 -18.79
CA SER A 10 -10.55 -14.91 -20.09
C SER A 10 -11.40 -15.99 -20.76
N PRO A 11 -12.52 -15.65 -21.42
CA PRO A 11 -13.29 -16.62 -22.21
C PRO A 11 -12.51 -17.16 -23.42
N GLU A 12 -11.53 -16.42 -23.93
CA GLU A 12 -10.72 -16.81 -25.09
C GLU A 12 -9.42 -17.51 -24.66
N TYR A 13 -8.74 -16.94 -23.66
CA TYR A 13 -7.40 -17.38 -23.24
C TYR A 13 -7.42 -18.22 -21.96
N ASN A 14 -8.60 -18.51 -21.40
CA ASN A 14 -8.78 -19.24 -20.16
C ASN A 14 -7.88 -18.70 -19.03
N TRP A 15 -6.82 -19.45 -18.68
CA TRP A 15 -5.89 -19.17 -17.58
C TRP A 15 -4.46 -18.87 -18.06
N GLU A 16 -4.25 -18.56 -19.34
CA GLU A 16 -2.90 -18.36 -19.91
C GLU A 16 -2.07 -17.28 -19.21
N MET A 17 -2.72 -16.24 -18.66
CA MET A 17 -2.04 -15.23 -17.82
C MET A 17 -1.37 -15.83 -16.58
N ASN A 18 -1.85 -16.98 -16.09
CA ASN A 18 -1.24 -17.83 -15.07
C ASN A 18 -0.62 -17.05 -13.88
N PHE A 19 -1.41 -16.15 -13.29
CA PHE A 19 -0.97 -15.31 -12.18
C PHE A 19 -1.72 -15.71 -10.88
N PRO A 20 -1.20 -16.68 -10.11
CA PRO A 20 -1.71 -16.96 -8.77
C PRO A 20 -1.35 -15.80 -7.81
N LEU A 21 -2.32 -15.35 -7.02
CA LEU A 21 -2.16 -14.27 -6.06
C LEU A 21 -1.54 -14.79 -4.75
N GLU A 22 -0.23 -14.66 -4.63
CA GLU A 22 0.52 -15.04 -3.43
C GLU A 22 1.06 -13.81 -2.71
N GLY A 23 0.93 -13.75 -1.39
CA GLY A 23 1.34 -12.60 -0.58
C GLY A 23 2.85 -12.57 -0.26
N TYR A 24 3.38 -11.44 0.20
CA TYR A 24 2.67 -10.20 0.51
C TYR A 24 2.81 -9.16 -0.60
N ASN A 25 1.68 -8.59 -1.02
CA ASN A 25 1.53 -7.46 -1.94
C ASN A 25 0.22 -6.70 -1.63
N GLU A 26 -0.26 -5.85 -2.54
CA GLU A 26 -1.45 -5.02 -2.39
C GLU A 26 -2.80 -5.78 -2.36
N CYS A 27 -2.82 -7.09 -2.60
CA CYS A 27 -4.04 -7.85 -2.95
C CYS A 27 -4.74 -8.55 -1.78
N LEU A 28 -4.42 -8.24 -0.52
CA LEU A 28 -5.02 -8.89 0.66
C LEU A 28 -6.56 -8.85 0.62
N ILE A 29 -7.13 -7.69 0.28
CA ILE A 29 -8.58 -7.48 0.28
C ILE A 29 -9.31 -8.41 -0.67
N THR A 30 -8.66 -8.87 -1.75
CA THR A 30 -9.23 -9.85 -2.69
C THR A 30 -9.57 -11.16 -1.99
N TYR A 31 -8.69 -11.65 -1.11
CA TYR A 31 -8.93 -12.86 -0.33
C TYR A 31 -10.00 -12.66 0.75
N ILE A 32 -10.02 -11.49 1.40
CA ILE A 32 -11.01 -11.16 2.42
C ILE A 32 -12.40 -11.11 1.78
N LEU A 33 -12.58 -10.34 0.70
CA LEU A 33 -13.86 -10.25 -0.02
C LEU A 33 -14.31 -11.61 -0.58
N ALA A 34 -13.37 -12.42 -1.07
CA ALA A 34 -13.67 -13.76 -1.54
C ALA A 34 -14.15 -14.69 -0.40
N ALA A 35 -13.60 -14.56 0.81
CA ALA A 35 -14.08 -15.29 1.98
C ALA A 35 -15.43 -14.76 2.48
N SER A 36 -15.64 -13.44 2.37
CA SER A 36 -16.88 -12.74 2.74
C SER A 36 -18.07 -12.98 1.81
N SER A 37 -17.85 -13.45 0.58
CA SER A 37 -18.94 -13.65 -0.38
C SER A 37 -20.01 -14.62 0.17
N PRO A 38 -21.29 -14.21 0.26
CA PRO A 38 -22.36 -15.09 0.75
C PRO A 38 -22.80 -16.16 -0.28
N THR A 39 -22.36 -16.03 -1.54
CA THR A 39 -22.79 -16.89 -2.66
C THR A 39 -21.65 -17.65 -3.32
N HIS A 40 -20.44 -17.08 -3.35
CA HIS A 40 -19.27 -17.64 -4.03
C HIS A 40 -18.03 -17.63 -3.12
N SER A 41 -18.22 -18.03 -1.86
CA SER A 41 -17.16 -18.01 -0.86
C SER A 41 -16.03 -19.00 -1.15
N ILE A 42 -14.78 -18.60 -0.92
CA ILE A 42 -13.62 -19.50 -0.95
C ILE A 42 -13.46 -20.28 0.37
N PRO A 43 -12.87 -21.49 0.36
CA PRO A 43 -12.44 -22.13 1.59
C PRO A 43 -11.25 -21.37 2.20
N ALA A 44 -11.12 -21.42 3.54
CA ALA A 44 -10.00 -20.78 4.25
C ALA A 44 -8.63 -21.34 3.80
N SER A 45 -8.58 -22.58 3.31
CA SER A 45 -7.37 -23.19 2.74
C SER A 45 -6.80 -22.37 1.58
N ALA A 46 -7.62 -21.71 0.76
CA ALA A 46 -7.14 -20.88 -0.33
C ALA A 46 -6.34 -19.66 0.17
N TYR A 47 -6.74 -19.08 1.31
CA TYR A 47 -5.99 -18.01 1.98
C TYR A 47 -4.71 -18.56 2.62
N HIS A 48 -4.80 -19.64 3.41
CA HIS A 48 -3.63 -20.15 4.14
C HIS A 48 -2.56 -20.78 3.24
N ASN A 49 -2.96 -21.51 2.19
CA ASN A 49 -2.04 -22.19 1.28
C ASN A 49 -1.62 -21.29 0.12
N GLY A 50 -2.54 -20.50 -0.46
CA GLY A 50 -2.28 -19.59 -1.57
C GLY A 50 -1.67 -18.27 -1.09
N TRP A 51 -2.49 -17.38 -0.53
CA TRP A 51 -2.03 -16.06 -0.07
C TRP A 51 -0.87 -16.16 0.92
N ALA A 52 -1.04 -16.93 1.99
CA ALA A 52 -0.05 -17.02 3.05
C ALA A 52 1.07 -18.04 2.78
N ARG A 53 1.02 -18.74 1.63
CA ARG A 53 2.05 -19.69 1.18
C ARG A 53 2.38 -20.77 2.21
N GLY A 54 1.37 -21.33 2.88
CA GLY A 54 1.56 -22.29 3.96
C GLY A 54 2.35 -21.74 5.16
N GLY A 55 2.31 -20.42 5.38
CA GLY A 55 3.09 -19.71 6.39
C GLY A 55 4.40 -19.09 5.89
N GLY A 56 4.80 -19.35 4.63
CA GLY A 56 5.96 -18.74 3.97
C GLY A 56 5.81 -17.24 3.67
N ILE A 57 4.66 -16.64 3.97
CA ILE A 57 4.45 -15.19 3.91
C ILE A 57 5.20 -14.41 4.99
N LYS A 58 5.57 -15.05 6.12
CA LYS A 58 6.27 -14.36 7.21
C LYS A 58 7.72 -14.01 6.84
N SER A 59 8.17 -12.85 7.30
CA SER A 59 9.55 -12.38 7.16
C SER A 59 10.24 -12.28 8.52
N LYS A 60 11.57 -12.29 8.51
CA LYS A 60 12.43 -12.06 9.68
C LYS A 60 13.30 -10.81 9.51
N ASN A 61 13.16 -10.09 8.39
CA ASN A 61 13.99 -8.93 8.09
C ASN A 61 13.62 -7.74 8.99
N VAL A 62 14.64 -6.95 9.32
CA VAL A 62 14.55 -5.73 10.11
C VAL A 62 15.38 -4.67 9.40
N THR A 63 14.78 -3.52 9.14
CA THR A 63 15.39 -2.44 8.37
C THR A 63 15.09 -1.12 9.07
N TYR A 64 16.12 -0.29 9.28
CA TYR A 64 16.05 0.92 10.12
C TYR A 64 15.49 0.67 11.54
N GLY A 65 15.67 -0.54 12.08
CA GLY A 65 15.11 -0.93 13.37
C GLY A 65 13.63 -1.33 13.35
N TYR A 66 12.97 -1.30 12.19
CA TYR A 66 11.58 -1.71 12.01
C TYR A 66 11.51 -3.13 11.42
N PRO A 67 10.77 -4.06 12.05
CA PRO A 67 10.51 -5.37 11.45
C PRO A 67 9.67 -5.25 10.17
N LEU A 68 10.16 -5.82 9.06
CA LEU A 68 9.37 -6.07 7.87
C LEU A 68 8.60 -7.39 8.08
N ILE A 69 7.42 -7.29 8.69
CA ILE A 69 6.68 -8.44 9.28
C ILE A 69 6.36 -9.53 8.23
N LEU A 70 5.94 -9.12 7.04
CA LEU A 70 5.65 -10.03 5.92
C LEU A 70 6.67 -9.87 4.80
N LYS A 71 6.88 -10.97 4.06
CA LYS A 71 7.78 -11.06 2.92
C LYS A 71 7.13 -10.38 1.72
N HIS A 72 7.50 -9.11 1.51
CA HIS A 72 7.07 -8.30 0.38
C HIS A 72 7.68 -8.84 -0.91
N ASN A 73 6.84 -9.26 -1.86
CA ASN A 73 7.29 -9.94 -3.07
C ASN A 73 8.27 -9.07 -3.88
N GLY A 74 9.47 -9.60 -4.15
CA GLY A 74 10.51 -8.87 -4.90
C GLY A 74 11.13 -7.67 -4.16
N ALA A 75 10.79 -7.46 -2.88
CA ALA A 75 11.19 -6.28 -2.11
C ALA A 75 11.43 -6.62 -0.63
N GLU A 76 12.16 -7.72 -0.36
CA GLU A 76 12.30 -8.26 0.98
C GLU A 76 13.19 -7.42 1.91
N GLU A 77 13.98 -6.49 1.39
CA GLU A 77 14.87 -5.64 2.20
C GLU A 77 14.14 -4.45 2.82
N TYR A 78 13.47 -3.63 2.01
CA TYR A 78 12.83 -2.39 2.47
C TYR A 78 11.28 -2.42 2.43
N GLY A 79 10.69 -3.49 1.92
CA GLY A 79 9.28 -3.51 1.52
C GLY A 79 9.06 -2.94 0.12
N GLY A 80 7.90 -3.26 -0.45
CA GLY A 80 7.50 -2.85 -1.79
C GLY A 80 7.03 -1.39 -1.89
N PRO A 81 6.54 -0.97 -3.07
CA PRO A 81 5.92 0.33 -3.26
C PRO A 81 4.83 0.62 -2.21
N LEU A 82 4.78 1.86 -1.73
CA LEU A 82 4.03 2.15 -0.51
C LEU A 82 2.51 1.97 -0.64
N PHE A 83 1.96 1.96 -1.86
CA PHE A 83 0.55 1.67 -2.10
C PHE A 83 0.09 0.29 -1.58
N TRP A 84 1.02 -0.64 -1.33
CA TRP A 84 0.73 -1.93 -0.71
C TRP A 84 0.21 -1.79 0.72
N ALA A 85 0.55 -0.71 1.42
CA ALA A 85 0.00 -0.35 2.73
C ALA A 85 -1.32 0.45 2.64
N HIS A 86 -1.84 0.70 1.43
CA HIS A 86 -3.00 1.57 1.19
C HIS A 86 -4.20 0.83 0.60
N TYR A 87 -4.06 0.19 -0.57
CA TYR A 87 -5.21 -0.25 -1.38
C TYR A 87 -6.14 -1.22 -0.66
N SER A 88 -5.56 -2.25 -0.04
CA SER A 88 -6.32 -3.21 0.73
C SER A 88 -6.91 -2.64 2.02
N TYR A 89 -6.52 -1.43 2.42
CA TYR A 89 -6.80 -0.85 3.75
C TYR A 89 -7.61 0.45 3.70
N ILE A 90 -8.20 0.78 2.55
CA ILE A 90 -9.12 1.93 2.43
C ILE A 90 -10.41 1.68 3.23
N GLY A 91 -11.01 0.49 3.05
CA GLY A 91 -12.18 0.05 3.81
C GLY A 91 -11.79 -0.88 4.96
N LEU A 92 -10.96 -1.88 4.72
CA LEU A 92 -10.50 -2.78 5.77
C LEU A 92 -9.63 -2.01 6.78
N SER A 93 -10.11 -1.86 8.00
CA SER A 93 -9.36 -1.17 9.05
C SER A 93 -8.17 -2.03 9.48
N PRO A 94 -6.92 -1.54 9.38
CA PRO A 94 -5.77 -2.26 9.93
C PRO A 94 -5.63 -2.09 11.45
N LYS A 95 -6.36 -1.15 12.07
CA LYS A 95 -6.31 -0.91 13.53
C LYS A 95 -6.91 -2.12 14.26
N GLY A 96 -6.15 -2.73 15.17
CA GLY A 96 -6.63 -3.90 15.91
C GLY A 96 -6.87 -5.15 15.05
N LEU A 97 -6.50 -5.10 13.76
CA LEU A 97 -6.61 -6.23 12.84
C LEU A 97 -5.35 -7.08 12.94
N SER A 98 -5.53 -8.35 13.27
CA SER A 98 -4.45 -9.32 13.32
C SER A 98 -4.91 -10.72 12.94
N ASP A 99 -3.99 -11.53 12.44
CA ASP A 99 -4.21 -12.94 12.22
C ASP A 99 -2.95 -13.72 12.63
N GLN A 100 -2.88 -15.02 12.31
CA GLN A 100 -1.71 -15.83 12.66
C GLN A 100 -0.40 -15.42 11.96
N TYR A 101 -0.46 -14.55 10.94
CA TYR A 101 0.71 -14.12 10.17
C TYR A 101 1.21 -12.73 10.55
N ALA A 102 0.32 -11.78 10.87
CA ALA A 102 0.72 -10.41 11.17
C ALA A 102 -0.25 -9.65 12.10
N ASP A 103 0.30 -8.63 12.76
CA ASP A 103 -0.42 -7.42 13.18
C ASP A 103 -0.37 -6.44 12.00
N TYR A 104 -1.52 -6.13 11.40
CA TYR A 104 -1.58 -5.38 10.14
C TYR A 104 -1.39 -3.87 10.36
N TRP A 105 -1.66 -3.34 11.56
CA TRP A 105 -1.32 -1.96 11.90
C TRP A 105 0.20 -1.79 11.94
N GLN A 106 0.89 -2.70 12.65
CA GLN A 106 2.35 -2.68 12.72
C GLN A 106 2.99 -2.94 11.37
N LEU A 107 2.45 -3.86 10.57
CA LEU A 107 2.92 -4.15 9.22
C LEU A 107 2.94 -2.88 8.35
N ASN A 108 1.81 -2.20 8.25
CA ASN A 108 1.65 -1.02 7.39
C ASN A 108 2.45 0.18 7.92
N ARG A 109 2.46 0.38 9.25
CA ARG A 109 3.23 1.45 9.88
C ARG A 109 4.73 1.26 9.71
N ASN A 110 5.23 0.03 9.87
CA ASN A 110 6.65 -0.26 9.68
C ASN A 110 7.08 -0.08 8.21
N GLN A 111 6.29 -0.57 7.25
CA GLN A 111 6.57 -0.33 5.82
C GLN A 111 6.62 1.17 5.51
N THR A 112 5.67 1.95 6.05
CA THR A 112 5.63 3.40 5.88
C THR A 112 6.87 4.08 6.45
N LEU A 113 7.28 3.71 7.67
CA LEU A 113 8.47 4.28 8.31
C LEU A 113 9.75 3.88 7.58
N ILE A 114 9.89 2.65 7.10
CA ILE A 114 11.04 2.24 6.29
C ILE A 114 11.13 3.08 5.00
N ASN A 115 10.00 3.32 4.33
CA ASN A 115 9.96 4.18 3.14
C ASN A 115 10.36 5.63 3.45
N TYR A 116 9.86 6.17 4.56
CA TYR A 116 10.23 7.49 5.07
C TYR A 116 11.73 7.59 5.40
N GLU A 117 12.26 6.68 6.23
CA GLU A 117 13.67 6.69 6.65
C GLU A 117 14.62 6.55 5.46
N TYR A 118 14.28 5.71 4.46
CA TYR A 118 15.06 5.61 3.23
C TYR A 118 15.13 6.94 2.49
N CYS A 119 14.00 7.66 2.37
CA CYS A 119 13.98 8.97 1.71
C CYS A 119 14.78 10.01 2.51
N VAL A 120 14.71 9.96 3.84
CA VAL A 120 15.45 10.89 4.72
C VAL A 120 16.96 10.62 4.69
N GLU A 121 17.37 9.35 4.73
CA GLU A 121 18.76 8.95 4.58
C GLU A 121 19.29 9.35 3.19
N ASN A 122 18.46 9.22 2.16
CA ASN A 122 18.78 9.54 0.77
C ASN A 122 20.12 8.92 0.32
N PRO A 123 20.27 7.58 0.33
CA PRO A 123 21.55 6.93 0.05
C PRO A 123 22.05 7.17 -1.39
N LYS A 124 21.16 7.53 -2.32
CA LYS A 124 21.48 7.91 -3.70
C LYS A 124 21.83 9.39 -3.87
N ARG A 125 21.71 10.21 -2.82
CA ARG A 125 21.99 11.66 -2.82
C ARG A 125 21.22 12.43 -3.89
N LEU A 126 19.97 12.06 -4.11
CA LEU A 126 19.07 12.66 -5.10
C LEU A 126 18.55 14.00 -4.58
N GLU A 127 18.44 15.01 -5.45
CA GLU A 127 17.97 16.33 -5.05
C GLU A 127 16.51 16.29 -4.56
N GLY A 128 16.26 17.01 -3.47
CA GLY A 128 14.92 17.25 -2.94
C GLY A 128 14.42 16.23 -1.92
N TYR A 129 15.07 15.08 -1.75
CA TYR A 129 14.69 14.09 -0.75
C TYR A 129 15.01 14.58 0.67
N ALA A 130 14.02 14.61 1.56
CA ALA A 130 14.13 15.16 2.92
C ALA A 130 12.97 14.71 3.83
N GLU A 131 13.02 15.07 5.12
CA GLU A 131 11.93 14.80 6.09
C GLU A 131 10.56 15.37 5.68
N ASN A 132 10.54 16.39 4.84
CA ASN A 132 9.35 17.05 4.31
C ASN A 132 9.11 16.75 2.83
N CYS A 133 9.90 15.89 2.20
CA CYS A 133 9.77 15.53 0.79
C CYS A 133 10.19 14.07 0.62
N TRP A 134 9.21 13.18 0.84
CA TRP A 134 9.40 11.74 0.90
C TRP A 134 8.20 11.01 0.29
N GLY A 135 8.37 9.72 0.02
CA GLY A 135 7.30 8.85 -0.42
C GLY A 135 7.56 8.25 -1.80
N LEU A 136 7.94 6.97 -1.80
CA LEU A 136 8.17 6.19 -3.01
C LEU A 136 7.03 5.18 -3.20
N THR A 137 6.33 5.27 -4.32
CA THR A 137 5.32 4.29 -4.75
C THR A 137 5.24 4.22 -6.27
N ALA A 138 4.48 3.27 -6.80
CA ALA A 138 4.27 3.14 -8.23
C ALA A 138 3.50 4.34 -8.79
N SER A 139 3.98 4.93 -9.88
CA SER A 139 3.43 6.18 -10.45
C SER A 139 4.01 6.45 -11.84
N TYR A 140 3.59 7.56 -12.47
CA TYR A 140 4.38 8.15 -13.55
C TYR A 140 5.82 8.42 -13.10
N SER A 141 6.74 8.25 -14.03
CA SER A 141 8.18 8.45 -13.85
C SER A 141 8.72 9.28 -15.01
N VAL A 142 9.94 9.81 -14.87
CA VAL A 142 10.61 10.62 -15.90
C VAL A 142 10.59 9.93 -17.26
N ASN A 143 10.80 8.61 -17.27
CA ASN A 143 10.83 7.76 -18.47
C ASN A 143 9.61 6.84 -18.59
N GLY A 144 8.41 7.31 -18.22
CA GLY A 144 7.15 6.58 -18.41
C GLY A 144 6.44 6.28 -17.09
N TYR A 145 6.44 5.01 -16.67
CA TYR A 145 5.82 4.54 -15.43
C TYR A 145 6.77 3.56 -14.75
N SER A 146 6.88 3.63 -13.42
CA SER A 146 7.72 2.70 -12.65
C SER A 146 7.09 2.38 -11.31
N ALA A 147 7.37 1.20 -10.79
CA ALA A 147 7.06 0.81 -9.42
C ALA A 147 8.15 1.33 -8.48
N HIS A 148 8.14 2.64 -8.17
CA HIS A 148 9.14 3.21 -7.28
C HIS A 148 8.99 2.63 -5.87
N MET A 149 10.13 2.28 -5.28
CA MET A 149 10.24 1.75 -3.92
C MET A 149 11.66 1.99 -3.43
N PRO A 150 11.90 1.98 -2.10
CA PRO A 150 13.24 2.06 -1.55
C PRO A 150 14.19 1.01 -2.16
N GLY A 151 15.45 1.38 -2.31
CA GLY A 151 16.50 0.52 -2.86
C GLY A 151 16.64 0.65 -4.37
N MET A 152 16.59 -0.48 -5.08
CA MET A 152 16.98 -0.54 -6.50
C MET A 152 16.09 0.34 -7.40
N ASN A 153 14.78 0.37 -7.13
CA ASN A 153 13.78 1.08 -7.94
C ASN A 153 13.51 2.53 -7.50
N ASP A 154 14.35 3.11 -6.65
CA ASP A 154 14.34 4.56 -6.43
C ASP A 154 14.96 5.28 -7.62
N LEU A 155 14.14 6.01 -8.38
CA LEU A 155 14.53 6.71 -9.61
C LEU A 155 14.55 8.23 -9.44
N GLY A 156 14.61 8.76 -8.20
CA GLY A 156 14.57 10.20 -7.96
C GLY A 156 13.19 10.82 -8.19
N VAL A 157 12.13 10.02 -8.04
CA VAL A 157 10.74 10.45 -8.25
C VAL A 157 9.97 10.30 -6.95
N ILE A 158 9.48 11.42 -6.42
CA ILE A 158 8.58 11.46 -5.27
C ILE A 158 7.15 11.45 -5.78
N THR A 159 6.30 10.64 -5.14
CA THR A 159 4.89 10.48 -5.51
C THR A 159 4.03 10.91 -4.31
N PRO A 160 3.29 12.03 -4.38
CA PRO A 160 2.54 12.55 -3.24
C PRO A 160 1.61 11.51 -2.59
N THR A 161 0.99 10.61 -3.36
CA THR A 161 0.09 9.60 -2.79
C THR A 161 0.77 8.68 -1.78
N ALA A 162 2.07 8.43 -1.90
CA ALA A 162 2.82 7.59 -0.96
C ALA A 162 2.77 8.18 0.46
N ALA A 163 3.20 9.43 0.62
CA ALA A 163 3.18 10.11 1.92
C ALA A 163 1.75 10.43 2.37
N LEU A 164 0.91 10.97 1.48
CA LEU A 164 -0.40 11.47 1.87
C LEU A 164 -1.40 10.33 2.17
N SER A 165 -1.35 9.21 1.45
CA SER A 165 -2.20 8.07 1.79
C SER A 165 -1.75 7.34 3.05
N SER A 166 -0.57 7.67 3.57
CA SER A 166 -0.02 7.15 4.83
C SER A 166 -0.37 8.00 6.06
N PHE A 167 -1.23 9.02 5.94
CA PHE A 167 -1.68 9.85 7.06
C PHE A 167 -2.11 9.05 8.31
N PRO A 168 -2.86 7.94 8.20
CA PRO A 168 -3.23 7.19 9.39
C PRO A 168 -2.04 6.58 10.14
N TYR A 169 -0.95 6.24 9.45
CA TYR A 169 0.19 5.52 10.03
C TYR A 169 1.29 6.47 10.54
N THR A 170 1.54 7.55 9.81
CA THR A 170 2.61 8.54 10.08
C THR A 170 2.11 9.97 9.91
N PRO A 171 1.13 10.42 10.72
CA PRO A 171 0.46 11.70 10.50
C PRO A 171 1.40 12.90 10.57
N GLU A 172 2.43 12.86 11.42
CA GLU A 172 3.40 13.96 11.55
C GLU A 172 4.27 14.09 10.29
N GLN A 173 4.84 12.98 9.81
CA GLN A 173 5.66 12.92 8.59
C GLN A 173 4.83 13.27 7.34
N SER A 174 3.60 12.75 7.28
CA SER A 174 2.68 13.01 6.16
C SER A 174 2.23 14.47 6.14
N MET A 175 2.01 15.09 7.30
CA MET A 175 1.71 16.51 7.41
C MET A 175 2.89 17.40 7.02
N LYS A 176 4.13 17.03 7.38
CA LYS A 176 5.33 17.74 6.91
C LYS A 176 5.40 17.73 5.38
N ALA A 177 5.18 16.57 4.76
CA ALA A 177 5.14 16.42 3.31
C ALA A 177 4.02 17.24 2.67
N LEU A 178 2.79 17.13 3.17
CA LEU A 178 1.65 17.91 2.67
C LEU A 178 1.93 19.41 2.66
N LYS A 179 2.47 19.94 3.77
CA LYS A 179 2.78 21.36 3.89
C LYS A 179 3.87 21.80 2.92
N TYR A 180 4.91 20.99 2.73
CA TYR A 180 5.97 21.29 1.77
C TYR A 180 5.45 21.23 0.32
N PHE A 181 4.75 20.16 -0.04
CA PHE A 181 4.14 20.00 -1.37
C PHE A 181 3.20 21.16 -1.71
N TYR A 182 2.41 21.63 -0.74
CA TYR A 182 1.46 22.71 -0.97
C TYR A 182 2.10 24.10 -0.93
N ASN A 183 2.91 24.41 0.08
CA ASN A 183 3.42 25.77 0.29
C ASN A 183 4.68 26.07 -0.54
N GLU A 184 5.58 25.10 -0.70
CA GLU A 184 6.89 25.32 -1.33
C GLU A 184 6.89 24.91 -2.81
N LEU A 185 6.24 23.78 -3.16
CA LEU A 185 6.13 23.35 -4.56
C LEU A 185 4.92 23.98 -5.27
N GLY A 186 3.85 24.29 -4.54
CA GLY A 186 2.73 25.11 -4.99
C GLY A 186 2.20 24.71 -6.36
N ASP A 187 2.06 25.68 -7.26
CA ASP A 187 1.51 25.51 -8.62
C ASP A 187 2.28 24.52 -9.50
N LYS A 188 3.52 24.16 -9.15
CA LYS A 188 4.25 23.09 -9.86
C LYS A 188 3.65 21.72 -9.60
N LEU A 189 3.06 21.52 -8.41
CA LEU A 189 2.57 20.22 -7.96
C LEU A 189 1.06 20.23 -7.70
N TRP A 190 0.42 21.38 -7.55
CA TRP A 190 -1.01 21.50 -7.27
C TRP A 190 -1.81 21.93 -8.51
N GLY A 191 -2.92 21.24 -8.76
CA GLY A 191 -3.83 21.57 -9.86
C GLY A 191 -5.29 21.33 -9.50
N LYS A 192 -6.14 21.29 -10.54
CA LYS A 192 -7.61 21.22 -10.40
C LYS A 192 -8.09 20.05 -9.54
N TYR A 193 -7.39 18.92 -9.56
CA TYR A 193 -7.77 17.69 -8.84
C TYR A 193 -6.84 17.38 -7.65
N GLY A 194 -6.19 18.41 -7.10
CA GLY A 194 -5.21 18.27 -6.03
C GLY A 194 -3.79 18.10 -6.57
N PHE A 195 -2.95 17.39 -5.81
CA PHE A 195 -1.56 17.13 -6.19
C PHE A 195 -1.49 16.29 -7.47
N TYR A 196 -0.59 16.65 -8.39
CA TYR A 196 -0.25 15.83 -9.54
C TYR A 196 0.44 14.53 -9.11
N ASP A 197 0.44 13.57 -10.02
CA ASP A 197 0.80 12.17 -9.80
C ASP A 197 2.17 11.99 -9.14
N ALA A 198 3.20 12.61 -9.71
CA ALA A 198 4.58 12.46 -9.27
C ALA A 198 5.42 13.65 -9.74
N PHE A 199 6.59 13.83 -9.14
CA PHE A 199 7.56 14.84 -9.54
C PHE A 199 8.99 14.41 -9.22
N SER A 200 9.95 15.09 -9.83
CA SER A 200 11.38 14.96 -9.53
C SER A 200 12.03 16.33 -9.51
N ILE A 201 12.60 16.70 -8.35
CA ILE A 201 13.40 17.93 -8.24
C ILE A 201 14.71 17.74 -9.00
N GLU A 202 15.40 16.62 -8.80
CA GLU A 202 16.63 16.20 -9.50
C GLU A 202 16.56 16.41 -11.02
N TYR A 203 15.44 16.02 -11.63
CA TYR A 203 15.26 16.11 -13.10
C TYR A 203 14.45 17.33 -13.54
N ASN A 204 14.12 18.25 -12.63
CA ASN A 204 13.22 19.39 -12.88
C ASN A 204 11.94 18.96 -13.63
N TRP A 205 11.32 17.87 -13.19
CA TRP A 205 10.20 17.20 -13.86
C TRP A 205 8.94 17.28 -13.01
N TYR A 206 7.94 18.01 -13.52
CA TYR A 206 6.68 18.32 -12.82
C TYR A 206 5.49 18.14 -13.78
N PRO A 207 5.10 16.91 -14.13
CA PRO A 207 4.01 16.66 -15.07
C PRO A 207 2.66 17.08 -14.49
N GLN A 208 1.86 17.79 -15.28
CA GLN A 208 0.47 18.11 -14.92
C GLN A 208 -0.46 16.95 -15.27
N ARG A 209 -0.27 15.81 -14.61
CA ARG A 209 -1.00 14.55 -14.86
C ARG A 209 -1.51 13.96 -13.55
N TYR A 210 -2.54 13.13 -13.67
CA TYR A 210 -3.17 12.42 -12.55
C TYR A 210 -3.43 10.97 -12.96
N LEU A 211 -3.23 10.04 -12.04
CA LEU A 211 -3.80 8.69 -12.12
C LEU A 211 -4.92 8.52 -11.10
N ALA A 212 -5.99 7.84 -11.51
CA ALA A 212 -7.11 7.57 -10.61
C ALA A 212 -6.68 6.77 -9.38
N ILE A 213 -5.82 5.77 -9.57
CA ILE A 213 -5.35 4.87 -8.50
C ILE A 213 -4.47 5.59 -7.45
N ASP A 214 -3.79 6.67 -7.85
CA ASP A 214 -2.97 7.47 -6.93
C ASP A 214 -3.84 8.50 -6.22
N GLN A 215 -4.78 9.15 -6.92
CA GLN A 215 -5.68 10.13 -6.28
C GLN A 215 -6.71 9.47 -5.35
N LEU A 216 -7.18 8.26 -5.68
CA LEU A 216 -8.30 7.62 -4.97
C LEU A 216 -7.94 7.23 -3.54
N THR A 217 -6.67 7.11 -3.18
CA THR A 217 -6.27 6.75 -1.82
C THR A 217 -6.10 7.97 -0.91
N ILE A 218 -5.68 9.11 -1.46
CA ILE A 218 -5.29 10.29 -0.68
C ILE A 218 -6.45 10.77 0.20
N ALA A 219 -7.58 11.14 -0.41
CA ALA A 219 -8.72 11.68 0.34
C ALA A 219 -9.34 10.64 1.29
N PRO A 220 -9.62 9.40 0.86
CA PRO A 220 -10.08 8.32 1.75
C PRO A 220 -9.19 8.06 2.95
N MET A 221 -7.87 8.00 2.77
CA MET A 221 -6.95 7.72 3.89
C MET A 221 -6.80 8.92 4.82
N ILE A 222 -6.85 10.16 4.30
CA ILE A 222 -6.95 11.36 5.15
C ILE A 222 -8.25 11.32 5.97
N GLU A 223 -9.37 10.94 5.37
CA GLU A 223 -10.65 10.87 6.08
C GLU A 223 -10.63 9.76 7.15
N ASN A 224 -10.08 8.58 6.84
CA ASN A 224 -9.87 7.53 7.83
C ASN A 224 -8.95 7.96 8.98
N TYR A 225 -7.93 8.77 8.71
CA TYR A 225 -7.12 9.37 9.76
C TYR A 225 -7.94 10.31 10.65
N ARG A 226 -8.80 11.15 10.06
CA ARG A 226 -9.57 12.17 10.78
C ARG A 226 -10.73 11.61 11.59
N THR A 227 -11.50 10.71 11.00
CA THR A 227 -12.79 10.24 11.54
C THR A 227 -12.92 8.73 11.54
N GLY A 228 -12.15 8.01 10.72
CA GLY A 228 -12.30 6.57 10.53
C GLY A 228 -13.52 6.18 9.67
N LEU A 229 -14.13 7.12 8.96
CA LEU A 229 -15.42 6.92 8.28
C LEU A 229 -15.49 5.67 7.39
N LEU A 230 -14.52 5.47 6.49
CA LEU A 230 -14.59 4.34 5.55
C LEU A 230 -14.26 3.02 6.22
N TRP A 231 -13.41 3.06 7.24
CA TRP A 231 -13.16 1.92 8.12
C TRP A 231 -14.43 1.51 8.87
N GLU A 232 -15.12 2.45 9.50
CA GLU A 232 -16.38 2.18 10.19
C GLU A 232 -17.42 1.60 9.24
N LEU A 233 -17.61 2.20 8.07
CA LEU A 233 -18.60 1.73 7.10
C LEU A 233 -18.30 0.31 6.59
N PHE A 234 -17.05 0.01 6.26
CA PHE A 234 -16.67 -1.28 5.70
C PHE A 234 -16.63 -2.39 6.76
N MET A 235 -16.10 -2.10 7.95
CA MET A 235 -15.97 -3.09 9.02
C MET A 235 -17.32 -3.44 9.65
N ASN A 236 -18.33 -2.58 9.54
CA ASN A 236 -19.70 -2.84 9.99
C ASN A 236 -20.53 -3.73 9.04
N ALA A 237 -19.99 -4.15 7.89
CA ALA A 237 -20.67 -5.08 7.00
C ALA A 237 -20.60 -6.51 7.58
N PRO A 238 -21.75 -7.19 7.85
CA PRO A 238 -21.77 -8.54 8.44
C PRO A 238 -20.98 -9.57 7.63
N GLU A 239 -20.96 -9.44 6.31
CA GLU A 239 -20.20 -10.31 5.41
C GLU A 239 -18.69 -10.18 5.62
N ILE A 240 -18.20 -8.98 5.95
CA ILE A 240 -16.78 -8.73 6.25
C ILE A 240 -16.41 -9.38 7.58
N GLU A 241 -17.23 -9.21 8.62
CA GLU A 241 -17.02 -9.85 9.92
C GLU A 241 -16.93 -11.39 9.79
N GLU A 242 -17.89 -12.00 9.10
CA GLU A 242 -17.90 -13.46 8.89
C GLU A 242 -16.73 -13.94 8.03
N GLY A 243 -16.35 -13.17 7.00
CA GLY A 243 -15.17 -13.47 6.18
C GLY A 243 -13.86 -13.42 6.97
N LEU A 244 -13.67 -12.38 7.79
CA LEU A 244 -12.51 -12.25 8.66
C LEU A 244 -12.42 -13.41 9.66
N LYS A 245 -13.52 -13.72 10.34
CA LYS A 245 -13.62 -14.85 11.25
C LYS A 245 -13.31 -16.18 10.57
N LYS A 246 -13.83 -16.40 9.36
CA LYS A 246 -13.57 -17.59 8.54
C LYS A 246 -12.08 -17.77 8.22
N LEU A 247 -11.36 -16.66 7.99
CA LEU A 247 -9.93 -16.66 7.70
C LEU A 247 -9.04 -16.68 8.96
N GLY A 248 -9.64 -16.65 10.16
CA GLY A 248 -8.92 -16.64 11.42
C GLY A 248 -8.36 -15.27 11.82
N PHE A 249 -8.87 -14.18 11.24
CA PHE A 249 -8.58 -12.83 11.68
C PHE A 249 -9.31 -12.53 12.99
N THR A 250 -8.69 -11.66 13.77
CA THR A 250 -9.32 -10.98 14.90
C THR A 250 -9.29 -9.48 14.63
N TYR A 251 -10.38 -8.82 15.01
CA TYR A 251 -10.54 -7.38 14.95
C TYR A 251 -11.02 -6.91 16.33
N LYS A 252 -10.30 -5.98 16.93
CA LYS A 252 -10.69 -5.31 18.18
C LYS A 252 -10.69 -3.82 17.92
N GLU A 253 -11.85 -3.20 18.05
CA GLU A 253 -12.02 -1.74 17.98
C GLU A 253 -11.16 -1.00 19.00
#